data_AF-A0A7X1GJC5-F1
#
_entry.id   AF-A0A7X1GJC5-F1
#
_cell.length_a   1.000
_cell.length_b   1.000
_cell.length_c   1.000
_cell.angle_alpha   90.00
_cell.angle_beta   90.00
_cell.angle_gamma   90.00
#
_symmetry.space_group_name_H-M   'P 1'
#
loop_
_entity.id
_entity.type
_entity.pdbx_description
1 polymer ?
#
loop_
_entity_poly.entity_id
_entity_poly.type
_entity_poly.pdbx_seq_one_letter_code
_entity_poly.pdbx_strand_id
1 'polypeptide(L)'
;MALALNDPAVQSALIQAGAAFFSTMLAAVSAALIGKRFSDRKKLESKLEMSQKDIEFLLKVEAEHVALHKENGSTPNKIKVRELVREKGFTFSGQFTPGRVRHPRPK
;
A
#
# COMPACT_ATOMS: atom_id res chain seq x y z
N MET A 1 -30.95 -43.07 -20.42
CA MET A 1 -29.89 -43.33 -19.43
C MET A 1 -30.48 -43.00 -18.07
N ALA A 2 -31.06 -43.98 -17.39
CA ALA A 2 -31.56 -43.78 -16.02
C ALA A 2 -30.34 -43.78 -15.11
N LEU A 3 -30.11 -42.69 -14.36
CA LEU A 3 -29.10 -42.69 -13.30
C LEU A 3 -29.46 -43.81 -12.32
N ALA A 4 -28.56 -44.77 -12.13
CA ALA A 4 -28.68 -45.81 -11.12
C ALA A 4 -28.42 -45.18 -9.74
N LEU A 5 -29.35 -44.33 -9.28
CA LEU A 5 -29.22 -43.57 -8.03
C LEU A 5 -29.17 -44.46 -6.78
N ASN A 6 -29.53 -45.75 -6.91
CA ASN A 6 -29.41 -46.75 -5.85
C ASN A 6 -28.12 -47.56 -5.91
N ASP A 7 -27.26 -47.35 -6.90
CA ASP A 7 -25.94 -47.98 -6.94
C ASP A 7 -25.03 -47.28 -5.92
N PRO A 8 -24.50 -48.01 -4.91
CA PRO A 8 -23.58 -47.44 -3.92
C PRO A 8 -22.36 -46.75 -4.54
N ALA A 9 -21.87 -47.23 -5.69
CA ALA A 9 -20.76 -46.61 -6.39
C ALA A 9 -21.12 -45.20 -6.89
N VAL A 10 -22.31 -45.05 -7.49
CA VAL A 10 -22.82 -43.77 -8.01
C VAL A 10 -23.07 -42.79 -6.86
N GLN A 11 -23.65 -43.25 -5.75
CA GLN A 11 -23.87 -42.41 -4.56
C GLN A 11 -22.54 -41.92 -3.97
N SER A 12 -21.54 -42.80 -3.84
CA SER A 12 -20.23 -42.44 -3.31
C SER A 12 -19.52 -41.41 -4.18
N ALA A 13 -19.58 -41.56 -5.51
CA ALA A 13 -18.99 -40.63 -6.46
C ALA A 13 -19.66 -39.24 -6.38
N LEU A 14 -20.98 -39.20 -6.20
CA LEU A 14 -21.73 -37.94 -6.07
C LEU A 14 -21.36 -37.18 -4.79
N ILE A 15 -21.24 -37.90 -3.68
CA ILE A 15 -20.81 -37.33 -2.38
C ILE A 15 -19.38 -36.82 -2.47
N GLN A 16 -18.46 -37.59 -3.06
CA GLN A 16 -17.06 -37.17 -3.23
C GLN A 16 -16.95 -35.94 -4.13
N ALA A 17 -17.68 -35.90 -5.24
CA ALA A 17 -17.70 -34.76 -6.14
C ALA A 17 -18.25 -33.50 -5.43
N GLY A 18 -19.34 -33.64 -4.67
CA GLY A 18 -19.90 -32.56 -3.88
C GLY A 18 -18.91 -32.05 -2.82
N ALA A 19 -18.32 -32.95 -2.05
CA ALA A 19 -17.34 -32.61 -1.02
C ALA A 19 -16.11 -31.90 -1.61
N ALA A 20 -15.57 -32.40 -2.74
CA ALA A 20 -14.43 -31.81 -3.43
C ALA A 20 -14.76 -30.41 -3.98
N PHE A 21 -15.96 -30.20 -4.49
CA PHE A 21 -16.41 -28.88 -4.94
C PHE A 21 -16.46 -27.90 -3.77
N PHE A 22 -17.12 -28.26 -2.66
CA PHE A 22 -17.23 -27.39 -1.49
C PHE A 22 -15.87 -27.11 -0.84
N SER A 23 -14.99 -28.11 -0.74
CA SER A 23 -13.64 -27.91 -0.19
C SER A 23 -12.83 -26.93 -1.03
N THR A 24 -12.89 -27.05 -2.36
CA THR A 24 -12.17 -26.15 -3.28
C THR A 24 -12.74 -24.74 -3.21
N MET A 25 -14.06 -24.60 -3.19
CA MET A 25 -14.72 -23.30 -3.08
C MET A 25 -14.34 -22.60 -1.75
N LEU A 26 -14.36 -23.33 -0.64
CA LEU A 26 -13.99 -22.78 0.66
C LEU A 26 -12.53 -22.35 0.67
N ALA A 27 -11.62 -23.19 0.16
CA ALA A 27 -10.20 -22.85 0.07
C ALA A 27 -9.96 -21.59 -0.78
N ALA A 28 -10.64 -21.46 -1.92
CA ALA A 28 -10.54 -20.29 -2.78
C ALA A 28 -11.03 -19.01 -2.09
N VAL A 29 -12.17 -19.07 -1.39
CA VAL A 29 -12.70 -17.93 -0.63
C VAL A 29 -11.75 -17.53 0.50
N SER A 30 -11.25 -18.50 1.27
CA SER A 30 -10.28 -18.25 2.33
C SER A 30 -9.00 -17.61 1.78
N ALA A 31 -8.46 -18.13 0.68
CA ALA A 31 -7.28 -17.59 0.02
C ALA A 31 -7.51 -16.14 -0.48
N ALA A 32 -8.69 -15.86 -1.06
CA ALA A 32 -9.04 -14.52 -1.52
C ALA A 32 -9.14 -13.51 -0.37
N LEU A 33 -9.77 -13.90 0.75
CA LEU A 33 -9.91 -13.04 1.93
C LEU A 33 -8.54 -12.75 2.57
N ILE A 34 -7.72 -13.79 2.75
CA ILE A 34 -6.38 -13.66 3.31
C ILE A 34 -5.50 -12.82 2.37
N GLY A 35 -5.50 -13.15 1.08
CA GLY A 35 -4.73 -12.44 0.05
C GLY A 35 -5.07 -10.95 0.00
N LYS A 36 -6.36 -10.60 0.08
CA LYS A 36 -6.80 -9.20 0.15
C LYS A 36 -6.27 -8.50 1.40
N ARG A 37 -6.36 -9.13 2.57
CA ARG A 37 -5.83 -8.56 3.83
C ARG A 37 -4.33 -8.31 3.78
N PHE A 38 -3.56 -9.25 3.22
CA PHE A 38 -2.11 -9.08 3.04
C PHE A 38 -1.78 -7.96 2.06
N SER A 39 -2.49 -7.89 0.94
CA SER A 39 -2.31 -6.84 -0.07
C SER A 39 -2.61 -5.44 0.51
N ASP A 40 -3.73 -5.31 1.23
CA ASP A 40 -4.12 -4.05 1.88
C ASP A 40 -3.10 -3.61 2.93
N ARG A 41 -2.55 -4.55 3.72
CA ARG A 41 -1.48 -4.27 4.70
C ARG A 41 -0.21 -3.77 4.01
N LYS A 42 0.29 -4.49 2.99
CA LYS A 42 1.48 -4.06 2.23
C LYS A 42 1.29 -2.68 1.61
N LYS A 43 0.09 -2.39 1.11
CA LYS A 43 -0.24 -1.08 0.56
C LYS A 43 -0.24 0.03 1.63
N LEU A 44 -0.71 -0.26 2.83
CA LEU A 44 -0.65 0.66 3.97
C LEU A 44 0.79 0.88 4.45
N GLU A 45 1.57 -0.19 4.57
CA GLU A 45 3.00 -0.14 4.92
C GLU A 45 3.79 0.72 3.92
N SER A 46 3.60 0.52 2.62
CA SER A 46 4.23 1.32 1.57
C SER A 46 3.84 2.81 1.66
N LYS A 47 2.57 3.11 1.95
CA LYS A 47 2.11 4.49 2.16
C LYS A 47 2.70 5.11 3.42
N LEU A 48 2.82 4.33 4.49
CA LEU A 48 3.41 4.77 5.75
C LEU A 48 4.88 5.11 5.56
N GLU A 49 5.66 4.23 4.92
CA GLU A 49 7.07 4.45 4.60
C GLU A 49 7.25 5.72 3.75
N MET A 50 6.43 5.89 2.71
CA MET A 50 6.45 7.09 1.88
C MET A 50 6.12 8.36 2.67
N SER A 51 5.17 8.28 3.61
CA SER A 51 4.79 9.40 4.47
C SER A 51 5.92 9.76 5.44
N GLN A 52 6.60 8.76 6.00
CA GLN A 52 7.76 8.95 6.88
C GLN A 52 8.92 9.61 6.13
N LYS A 53 9.23 9.16 4.91
CA LYS A 53 10.24 9.81 4.04
C LYS A 53 9.88 11.26 3.72
N ASP A 54 8.61 11.54 3.45
CA ASP A 54 8.15 12.91 3.21
C ASP A 54 8.31 13.81 4.45
N ILE A 55 8.02 13.28 5.65
CA ILE A 55 8.23 13.99 6.92
C ILE A 55 9.72 14.24 7.16
N GLU A 56 10.56 13.23 6.99
CA GLU A 56 12.01 13.34 7.14
C GLU A 56 12.57 14.43 6.20
N PHE A 57 12.16 14.41 4.92
CA PHE A 57 12.55 15.42 3.96
C PHE A 57 12.17 16.83 4.43
N LEU A 58 10.94 17.03 4.95
CA LEU A 58 10.49 18.34 5.43
C LEU A 58 11.27 18.81 6.66
N LEU A 59 11.59 17.91 7.59
CA LEU A 59 12.43 18.22 8.75
C LEU A 59 13.85 18.61 8.33
N LYS A 60 14.41 17.96 7.31
CA LYS A 60 15.71 18.34 6.75
C LYS A 60 15.67 19.69 6.06
N VAL A 61 14.58 20.00 5.34
CA VAL A 61 14.38 21.34 4.74
C VAL A 61 14.33 22.41 5.81
N GLU A 62 13.65 22.16 6.93
CA GLU A 62 13.62 23.10 8.05
C GLU A 62 15.01 23.29 8.66
N ALA A 63 15.74 22.21 8.92
CA ALA A 63 17.09 22.26 9.47
C ALA A 63 18.05 23.08 8.58
N GLU A 64 18.04 22.85 7.27
CA GLU A 64 18.85 23.62 6.31
C GLU A 64 18.40 25.09 6.22
N HIS A 65 17.09 25.34 6.28
CA HIS A 65 16.58 26.71 6.27
C HIS A 65 17.08 27.51 7.47
N VAL A 66 17.04 26.90 8.66
CA VAL A 66 17.54 27.53 9.90
C VAL A 66 19.05 27.73 9.85
N ALA A 67 19.81 26.74 9.35
CA ALA A 67 21.27 26.85 9.21
C ALA A 67 21.67 28.04 8.32
N LEU A 68 21.09 28.13 7.12
CA LEU A 68 21.34 29.21 6.18
C LEU A 68 20.92 30.58 6.73
N HIS A 69 19.82 30.64 7.50
CA HIS A 69 19.38 31.89 8.12
C HIS A 69 20.34 32.35 9.22
N LYS A 70 20.94 31.43 10.00
CA LYS A 70 21.95 31.77 11.00
C LYS A 70 23.26 32.26 10.38
N GLU A 71 23.68 31.65 9.27
CA GLU A 71 24.95 32.00 8.61
C GLU A 71 24.88 33.32 7.84
N ASN A 72 23.80 33.56 7.09
CA ASN A 72 23.75 34.66 6.12
C ASN A 72 22.84 35.83 6.53
N GLY A 73 22.10 35.72 7.64
CA GLY A 73 21.12 36.73 8.07
C GLY A 73 19.97 36.98 7.08
N SER A 74 19.91 36.21 5.98
CA SER A 74 18.96 36.34 4.89
C SER A 74 17.93 35.21 4.94
N THR A 75 16.68 35.48 4.56
CA THR A 75 15.62 34.46 4.48
C THR A 75 15.80 33.60 3.21
N PRO A 76 16.28 32.35 3.31
CA PRO A 76 16.61 31.55 2.14
C PRO A 76 15.33 31.15 1.38
N ASN A 77 15.38 31.19 0.04
CA ASN A 77 14.24 30.75 -0.77
C ASN A 77 13.98 29.25 -0.57
N LYS A 78 12.74 28.92 -0.20
CA LYS A 78 12.23 27.55 -0.01
C LYS A 78 12.56 26.57 -1.15
N ILE A 79 12.59 27.02 -2.40
CA ILE A 79 12.93 26.16 -3.55
C ILE A 79 14.40 25.74 -3.48
N LYS A 80 15.29 26.71 -3.26
CA LYS A 80 16.74 26.47 -3.13
C LYS A 80 17.05 25.52 -1.96
N VAL A 81 16.42 25.74 -0.81
CA VAL A 81 16.61 24.86 0.37
C VAL A 81 16.17 23.43 0.07
N ARG A 82 15.06 23.24 -0.65
CA ARG A 82 14.60 21.91 -1.07
C ARG A 82 15.54 21.23 -2.06
N GLU A 83 16.17 22.00 -2.95
CA GLU A 83 17.18 21.48 -3.87
C GLU A 83 18.41 21.00 -3.12
N LEU A 84 18.92 21.79 -2.16
CA LEU A 84 20.04 21.37 -1.30
C LEU A 84 19.74 20.08 -0.53
N VAL A 85 18.52 19.94 0.01
CA VAL A 85 18.13 18.70 0.70
C VAL A 85 18.03 17.51 -0.24
N ARG A 86 17.63 17.71 -1.51
CA ARG A 86 17.66 16.66 -2.53
C ARG A 86 19.08 16.28 -2.92
N GLU A 87 19.99 17.24 -3.03
CA GLU A 87 21.42 17.01 -3.27
C GLU A 87 22.05 16.18 -2.14
N LYS A 88 21.55 16.33 -0.91
CA LYS A 88 21.93 15.49 0.25
C LYS A 88 21.30 14.08 0.23
N GLY A 89 20.59 13.72 -0.84
CA GLY A 89 20.05 12.38 -1.07
C GLY A 89 18.64 12.13 -0.53
N PHE A 90 17.96 13.13 0.04
CA PHE A 90 16.60 12.95 0.55
C PHE A 90 15.55 13.09 -0.56
N THR A 91 14.57 12.19 -0.57
CA THR A 91 13.50 12.16 -1.57
C THR A 91 12.18 12.67 -1.02
N PHE A 92 11.39 13.34 -1.88
CA PHE A 92 10.07 13.85 -1.52
C PHE A 92 9.03 13.44 -2.57
N SER A 93 8.06 12.63 -2.16
CA SER A 93 6.90 12.23 -2.96
C SER A 93 5.87 13.36 -3.08
N GLY A 94 5.70 14.10 -1.98
CA GLY A 94 4.68 15.12 -1.81
C GLY A 94 3.24 14.62 -1.88
N GLN A 95 3.00 13.30 -1.90
CA GLN A 95 1.66 12.71 -2.02
C GLN A 95 0.77 13.03 -0.83
N PHE A 96 1.34 13.12 0.37
CA PHE A 96 0.62 13.35 1.62
C PHE A 96 0.62 14.81 2.07
N THR A 97 0.93 15.75 1.17
CA THR A 97 0.87 17.18 1.47
C THR A 97 -0.58 17.66 1.56
N PRO A 98 -0.90 18.66 2.41
CA PRO A 98 -2.26 19.15 2.59
C PRO A 98 -2.98 19.50 1.28
N GLY A 99 -2.25 20.07 0.30
CA GLY A 99 -2.82 20.40 -1.02
C GLY A 99 -3.27 19.18 -1.83
N ARG A 100 -2.49 18.08 -1.81
CA ARG A 100 -2.86 16.85 -2.51
C ARG A 100 -3.90 16.01 -1.77
N VAL A 101 -3.94 16.10 -0.44
CA VAL A 101 -4.96 15.45 0.38
C VAL A 101 -6.32 16.13 0.20
N ARG A 102 -6.35 17.48 0.11
CA ARG A 102 -7.59 18.25 -0.12
C ARG A 102 -8.13 18.07 -1.54
N HIS A 103 -7.25 17.90 -2.51
CA HIS A 103 -7.60 17.71 -3.93
C HIS A 103 -6.89 16.47 -4.49
N PRO A 104 -7.38 15.26 -4.18
CA PRO A 104 -6.79 14.04 -4.69
C PRO A 104 -6.95 13.99 -6.21
N ARG A 105 -5.85 13.69 -6.93
CA ARG A 105 -5.92 13.44 -8.38
C ARG A 105 -6.82 12.22 -8.63
N PRO A 106 -7.63 12.23 -9.71
CA PRO A 106 -8.34 11.03 -10.12
C PRO A 106 -7.33 9.89 -10.32
N LYS A 107 -7.69 8.69 -9.84
CA LYS A 107 -6.87 7.49 -9.93
C LYS A 107 -6.94 6.87 -11.31
#